data_AF-W9ZAL0-F1
#
_entry.id   AF-W9ZAL0-F1
#
_cell.length_a   1.000
_cell.length_b   1.000
_cell.length_c   1.000
_cell.angle_alpha   90.00
_cell.angle_beta   90.00
_cell.angle_gamma   90.00
#
_symmetry.space_group_name_H-M   'P 1'
#
loop_
_entity.id
_entity.type
_entity.pdbx_description
1 polymer ?
#
loop_
_entity_poly.entity_id
_entity_poly.type
_entity_poly.pdbx_seq_one_letter_code
_entity_poly.pdbx_strand_id
1 'polypeptide(L)'
;MAANDSDCCCALPLPLGDEEVDTLYSLEGTLDHDLNPRSAVSGFLDLIGLCKVSGEVQSIQSPTEIRDLGTKVGQKRVMDLALGQEKSLDIWLKDHPEHLQSSESIMSAGSKSELSVQSLIIHDGTLVALYQTFARRKHSFSQRQTVENCVTAARSCINNSRHMRDFVPPSHYLALCVNYLTISGLVLLRMTNPESIREDTDLHLCIQLLGDLEVTWSGATRGKIIIEEVLRTFQDNQEGQQMNMDFQTLFQNPDLDLGNLDLSEGFFENFWGTFV
;
A
#
# COMPACT_ATOMS: atom_id res chain seq x y z
N MET A 1 15.16 -4.35 -12.99
CA MET A 1 14.70 -4.29 -14.39
C MET A 1 13.34 -4.97 -14.47
N ALA A 2 12.25 -4.22 -14.31
CA ALA A 2 10.94 -4.70 -14.72
C ALA A 2 10.73 -4.20 -16.16
N ALA A 3 10.24 -5.05 -17.06
CA ALA A 3 9.81 -4.60 -18.37
C ALA A 3 8.68 -3.58 -18.18
N ASN A 4 8.74 -2.45 -18.90
CA ASN A 4 7.62 -1.52 -18.89
C ASN A 4 6.48 -2.18 -19.67
N ASP A 5 5.26 -2.17 -19.13
CA ASP A 5 4.11 -2.78 -19.81
C ASP A 5 3.83 -2.12 -21.17
N SER A 6 4.24 -0.85 -21.33
CA SER A 6 4.24 -0.16 -22.64
C SER A 6 5.13 -0.81 -23.70
N ASP A 7 6.11 -1.61 -23.29
CA ASP A 7 7.03 -2.31 -24.19
C ASP A 7 6.45 -3.66 -24.63
N CYS A 8 5.32 -4.09 -24.05
CA CYS A 8 4.60 -5.30 -24.43
C CYS A 8 3.54 -4.96 -25.48
N CYS A 9 3.76 -5.39 -26.73
CA CYS A 9 2.81 -5.17 -27.83
C CYS A 9 1.65 -6.20 -27.88
N CYS A 10 1.51 -7.05 -26.86
CA CYS A 10 0.48 -8.08 -26.83
C CYS A 10 -0.85 -7.49 -26.35
N ALA A 11 -1.92 -7.68 -27.12
CA ALA A 11 -3.26 -7.36 -26.68
C ALA A 11 -3.65 -8.24 -25.48
N LEU A 12 -4.38 -7.67 -24.51
CA LEU A 12 -4.96 -8.44 -23.41
C LEU A 12 -6.01 -9.42 -23.93
N PRO A 13 -6.19 -10.59 -23.28
CA PRO A 13 -7.22 -11.54 -23.67
C PRO A 13 -8.62 -10.94 -23.50
N LEU A 14 -9.59 -11.46 -24.24
CA LEU A 14 -11.00 -11.11 -24.05
C LEU A 14 -11.48 -11.61 -22.68
N PRO A 15 -12.43 -10.92 -22.01
CA PRO A 15 -12.96 -11.29 -20.69
C PRO A 15 -13.90 -12.51 -20.73
N LEU A 16 -13.67 -13.43 -21.66
CA LEU A 16 -14.51 -14.60 -21.92
C LEU A 16 -13.92 -15.82 -21.23
N GLY A 17 -14.77 -16.64 -20.61
CA GLY A 17 -14.38 -17.98 -20.18
C GLY A 17 -14.21 -18.94 -21.36
N ASP A 18 -13.48 -20.04 -21.17
CA ASP A 18 -13.21 -21.03 -22.23
C ASP A 18 -14.52 -21.53 -22.91
N GLU A 19 -15.57 -21.75 -22.12
CA GLU A 19 -16.91 -22.17 -22.60
C GLU A 19 -17.60 -21.10 -23.48
N GLU A 20 -17.35 -19.82 -23.19
CA GLU A 20 -17.91 -18.69 -23.93
C GLU A 20 -17.15 -18.45 -25.23
N VAL A 21 -15.85 -18.78 -25.26
CA VAL A 21 -15.01 -18.73 -26.45
C VAL A 21 -15.52 -19.72 -27.51
N ASP A 22 -15.84 -20.96 -27.11
CA ASP A 22 -16.42 -21.96 -28.02
C ASP A 22 -17.78 -21.52 -28.58
N THR A 23 -18.57 -20.83 -27.76
CA THR A 23 -19.86 -20.27 -28.16
C THR A 23 -19.70 -19.11 -29.15
N LEU A 24 -18.70 -18.25 -28.95
CA LEU A 24 -18.36 -17.11 -29.82
C LEU A 24 -17.94 -17.57 -31.22
N TYR A 25 -17.18 -18.67 -31.31
CA TYR A 25 -16.73 -19.23 -32.60
C TYR A 25 -17.80 -20.10 -33.28
N SER A 26 -18.78 -20.61 -32.53
CA SER A 26 -19.88 -21.43 -33.06
C SER A 26 -21.07 -20.61 -33.57
N LEU A 27 -21.25 -19.38 -33.08
CA LEU A 27 -22.32 -18.47 -33.48
C LEU A 27 -21.71 -17.30 -34.27
N GLU A 28 -21.81 -17.32 -35.61
CA GLU A 28 -21.50 -16.14 -36.42
C GLU A 28 -22.42 -14.97 -36.03
N GLY A 29 -21.94 -14.16 -35.08
CA GLY A 29 -22.42 -12.79 -34.83
C GLY A 29 -23.74 -12.70 -34.07
N THR A 30 -23.67 -12.73 -32.73
CA THR A 30 -24.09 -11.66 -31.80
C THR A 30 -24.13 -12.26 -30.41
N LEU A 31 -23.20 -11.84 -29.54
CA LEU A 31 -23.32 -12.10 -28.12
C LEU A 31 -24.46 -11.22 -27.58
N ASP A 32 -25.51 -11.85 -27.05
CA ASP A 32 -26.46 -11.14 -26.19
C ASP A 32 -25.70 -10.62 -24.96
N HIS A 33 -25.78 -9.32 -24.73
CA HIS A 33 -25.00 -8.56 -23.74
C HIS A 33 -25.39 -8.86 -22.26
N ASP A 34 -26.21 -9.89 -22.02
CA ASP A 34 -26.85 -10.16 -20.72
C ASP A 34 -26.37 -11.45 -20.02
N LEU A 35 -25.32 -12.10 -20.54
CA LEU A 35 -24.64 -13.20 -19.85
C LEU A 35 -23.41 -12.64 -19.12
N ASN A 36 -23.56 -12.25 -17.85
CA ASN A 36 -22.42 -11.84 -17.03
C ASN A 36 -22.38 -12.56 -15.67
N PRO A 37 -22.02 -13.85 -15.62
CA PRO A 37 -21.19 -14.30 -14.53
C PRO A 37 -19.76 -13.83 -14.84
N ARG A 38 -19.21 -12.90 -14.04
CA ARG A 38 -17.80 -12.46 -14.18
C ARG A 38 -16.90 -13.70 -14.28
N SER A 39 -16.33 -13.94 -15.46
CA SER A 39 -15.44 -15.06 -15.71
C SER A 39 -14.16 -14.93 -14.87
N ALA A 40 -13.46 -16.03 -14.60
CA ALA A 40 -12.16 -15.96 -13.93
C ALA A 40 -11.17 -15.07 -14.69
N VAL A 41 -11.27 -15.05 -16.02
CA VAL A 41 -10.46 -14.18 -16.92
C VAL A 41 -10.76 -12.70 -16.65
N SER A 42 -12.02 -12.32 -16.43
CA SER A 42 -12.37 -10.94 -16.03
C SER A 42 -11.65 -10.53 -14.74
N GLY A 43 -11.65 -11.39 -13.71
CA GLY A 43 -10.94 -11.09 -12.45
C GLY A 43 -9.43 -10.95 -12.63
N PHE A 44 -8.82 -11.70 -13.55
CA PHE A 44 -7.41 -11.55 -13.89
C PHE A 44 -7.14 -10.24 -14.66
N LEU A 45 -8.01 -9.86 -15.59
CA LEU A 45 -7.90 -8.58 -16.30
C LEU A 45 -8.02 -7.39 -15.35
N ASP A 46 -8.93 -7.47 -14.39
CA ASP A 46 -9.11 -6.47 -13.34
C ASP A 46 -7.83 -6.32 -12.49
N LEU A 47 -7.24 -7.44 -12.08
CA LEU A 47 -5.97 -7.50 -11.35
C LEU A 47 -4.79 -6.95 -12.18
N ILE A 48 -4.73 -7.26 -13.48
CA ILE A 48 -3.72 -6.73 -14.39
C ILE A 48 -3.86 -5.20 -14.50
N GLY A 49 -5.07 -4.70 -14.71
CA GLY A 49 -5.34 -3.26 -14.78
C GLY A 49 -4.86 -2.54 -13.51
N LEU A 50 -5.14 -3.12 -12.35
CA LEU A 50 -4.68 -2.58 -11.07
C LEU A 50 -3.15 -2.62 -10.92
N CYS A 51 -2.50 -3.71 -11.35
CA CYS A 51 -1.04 -3.81 -11.37
C CYS A 51 -0.40 -2.74 -12.28
N LYS A 52 -1.04 -2.35 -13.38
CA LYS A 52 -0.57 -1.26 -14.24
C LYS A 52 -0.60 0.08 -13.52
N VAL A 53 -1.73 0.42 -12.89
CA VAL A 53 -1.86 1.64 -12.08
C VAL A 53 -0.82 1.65 -10.94
N SER A 54 -0.62 0.51 -10.28
CA SER A 54 0.42 0.33 -9.27
C SER A 54 1.83 0.63 -9.80
N GLY A 55 2.17 0.13 -10.99
CA GLY A 55 3.44 0.42 -11.66
C GLY A 55 3.60 1.91 -12.00
N GLU A 56 2.54 2.56 -12.45
CA GLU A 56 2.53 4.01 -12.73
C GLU A 56 2.74 4.83 -11.45
N VAL A 57 2.13 4.44 -10.33
CA VAL A 57 2.39 5.06 -9.02
C VAL A 57 3.83 4.86 -8.57
N GLN A 58 4.41 3.67 -8.78
CA GLN A 58 5.83 3.44 -8.48
C GLN A 58 6.76 4.30 -9.35
N SER A 59 6.37 4.63 -10.59
CA SER A 59 7.15 5.51 -11.46
C SER A 59 7.28 6.93 -10.90
N ILE A 60 6.27 7.41 -10.17
CA ILE A 60 6.27 8.72 -9.47
C ILE A 60 7.33 8.74 -8.35
N GLN A 61 7.64 7.57 -7.78
CA GLN A 61 8.68 7.41 -6.77
C GLN A 61 10.08 7.27 -7.36
N SER A 62 10.24 7.34 -8.68
CA SER A 62 11.58 7.28 -9.29
C SER A 62 12.44 8.48 -8.87
N PRO A 63 13.77 8.33 -8.74
CA PRO A 63 14.65 9.42 -8.32
C PRO A 63 14.53 10.68 -9.18
N THR A 64 14.26 10.52 -10.47
CA THR A 64 14.05 11.63 -11.42
C THR A 64 12.79 12.42 -11.06
N GLU A 65 11.65 11.74 -10.88
CA GLU A 65 10.38 12.37 -10.53
C GLU A 65 10.42 12.99 -9.12
N ILE A 66 11.09 12.31 -8.18
CA ILE A 66 11.35 12.80 -6.82
C ILE A 66 12.14 14.11 -6.82
N ARG A 67 13.12 14.24 -7.72
CA ARG A 67 13.93 15.46 -7.89
C ARG A 67 13.10 16.58 -8.51
N ASP A 68 12.27 16.27 -9.49
CA ASP A 68 11.45 17.24 -10.21
C ASP A 68 10.40 17.93 -9.32
N LEU A 69 9.94 17.24 -8.27
CA LEU A 69 9.12 17.80 -7.19
C LEU A 69 9.77 18.99 -6.46
N GLY A 70 11.10 19.18 -6.56
CA GLY A 70 11.80 20.35 -6.02
C GLY A 70 11.63 21.62 -6.88
N THR A 71 11.11 21.50 -8.10
CA THR A 71 10.85 22.63 -9.00
C THR A 71 9.36 22.92 -9.08
N LYS A 72 8.93 24.18 -9.23
CA LYS A 72 7.49 24.50 -9.34
C LYS A 72 6.80 23.81 -10.53
N VAL A 73 7.50 23.69 -11.66
CA VAL A 73 6.95 23.08 -12.88
C VAL A 73 6.87 21.56 -12.74
N GLY A 74 7.95 20.92 -12.29
CA GLY A 74 7.98 19.47 -12.05
C GLY A 74 7.01 19.08 -10.95
N GLN A 75 6.89 19.88 -9.89
CA GLN A 75 5.92 19.69 -8.83
C GLN A 75 4.48 19.63 -9.35
N LYS A 76 4.07 20.62 -10.15
CA LYS A 76 2.73 20.64 -10.74
C LYS A 76 2.49 19.39 -11.58
N ARG A 77 3.45 19.04 -12.45
CA ARG A 77 3.37 17.86 -13.32
C ARG A 77 3.19 16.57 -12.51
N VAL A 78 4.02 16.34 -11.51
CA VAL A 78 3.97 15.14 -10.66
C VAL A 78 2.69 15.08 -9.83
N MET A 79 2.22 16.23 -9.33
CA MET A 79 0.93 16.30 -8.63
C MET A 79 -0.25 15.98 -9.55
N ASP A 80 -0.28 16.54 -10.77
CA ASP A 80 -1.34 16.27 -11.75
C ASP A 80 -1.37 14.77 -12.12
N LEU A 81 -0.19 14.14 -12.27
CA LEU A 81 -0.07 12.69 -12.48
C LEU A 81 -0.61 11.90 -11.27
N ALA A 82 -0.19 12.24 -10.06
CA ALA A 82 -0.61 11.56 -8.84
C ALA A 82 -2.13 11.64 -8.60
N LEU A 83 -2.75 12.80 -8.83
CA LEU A 83 -4.21 12.98 -8.77
C LEU A 83 -4.93 12.16 -9.85
N GLY A 84 -4.32 12.03 -11.04
CA GLY A 84 -4.81 11.14 -12.09
C GLY A 84 -4.84 9.68 -11.61
N GLN A 85 -3.78 9.22 -10.93
CA GLN A 85 -3.71 7.85 -10.43
C GLN A 85 -4.64 7.57 -9.25
N GLU A 86 -4.76 8.51 -8.31
CA GLU A 86 -5.75 8.44 -7.23
C GLU A 86 -7.16 8.26 -7.81
N LYS A 87 -7.52 9.05 -8.82
CA LYS A 87 -8.80 8.93 -9.51
C LYS A 87 -8.96 7.59 -10.24
N SER A 88 -7.92 7.06 -10.87
CA SER A 88 -7.95 5.74 -11.51
C SER A 88 -8.24 4.62 -10.51
N LEU A 89 -7.65 4.70 -9.30
CA LEU A 89 -7.92 3.76 -8.21
C LEU A 89 -9.37 3.87 -7.71
N ASP A 90 -9.88 5.10 -7.54
CA ASP A 90 -11.28 5.33 -7.17
C ASP A 90 -12.27 4.78 -8.20
N ILE A 91 -11.98 4.96 -9.50
CA ILE A 91 -12.80 4.43 -10.59
C ILE A 91 -12.76 2.90 -10.57
N TRP A 92 -11.57 2.34 -10.47
CA TRP A 92 -11.40 0.89 -10.36
C TRP A 92 -12.24 0.34 -9.21
N LEU A 93 -12.18 0.93 -8.01
CA LEU A 93 -12.97 0.45 -6.88
C LEU A 93 -14.50 0.56 -7.11
N LYS A 94 -14.98 1.61 -7.79
CA LYS A 94 -16.41 1.84 -8.09
C LYS A 94 -16.97 0.90 -9.14
N ASP A 95 -16.18 0.55 -10.16
CA ASP A 95 -16.60 -0.33 -11.25
C ASP A 95 -16.68 -1.81 -10.82
N HIS A 96 -16.26 -2.11 -9.59
CA HIS A 96 -16.31 -3.43 -8.98
C HIS A 96 -17.54 -3.60 -8.09
N PRO A 97 -18.08 -4.83 -7.95
CA PRO A 97 -19.37 -5.04 -7.31
C PRO A 97 -19.28 -4.72 -5.82
N GLU A 98 -20.41 -4.42 -5.19
CA GLU A 98 -20.51 -4.03 -3.77
C GLU A 98 -19.82 -5.00 -2.79
N HIS A 99 -19.60 -6.27 -3.19
CA HIS A 99 -18.86 -7.26 -2.41
C HIS A 99 -17.34 -6.99 -2.31
N LEU A 100 -16.77 -6.11 -3.14
CA LEU A 100 -15.37 -5.65 -3.04
C LEU A 100 -15.25 -4.30 -2.32
N GLN A 101 -16.35 -3.54 -2.23
CA GLN A 101 -16.36 -2.19 -1.68
C GLN A 101 -16.44 -2.16 -0.15
N SER A 102 -16.66 -3.30 0.51
CA SER A 102 -16.68 -3.38 1.98
C SER A 102 -16.02 -4.67 2.46
N SER A 103 -14.99 -4.55 3.31
CA SER A 103 -14.31 -5.70 3.92
C SER A 103 -15.26 -6.63 4.71
N GLU A 104 -16.41 -6.09 5.15
CA GLU A 104 -17.49 -6.81 5.82
C GLU A 104 -18.45 -7.51 4.84
N SER A 105 -18.73 -6.95 3.66
CA SER A 105 -19.61 -7.59 2.65
C SER A 105 -18.93 -8.79 1.98
N ILE A 106 -17.59 -8.79 1.96
CA ILE A 106 -16.74 -9.94 1.61
C ILE A 106 -17.09 -11.16 2.48
N MET A 107 -17.53 -10.98 3.73
CA MET A 107 -17.82 -12.09 4.66
C MET A 107 -19.18 -12.77 4.44
N SER A 108 -20.15 -12.14 3.78
CA SER A 108 -21.54 -12.64 3.68
C SER A 108 -21.92 -13.23 2.33
N ALA A 109 -21.27 -12.81 1.24
CA ALA A 109 -21.45 -13.41 -0.08
C ALA A 109 -20.45 -14.56 -0.26
N GLY A 110 -20.92 -15.79 -0.45
CA GLY A 110 -20.11 -17.00 -0.64
C GLY A 110 -19.25 -17.03 -1.93
N SER A 111 -18.78 -15.89 -2.40
CA SER A 111 -18.04 -15.66 -3.65
C SER A 111 -16.68 -14.99 -3.38
N LYS A 112 -15.92 -15.47 -2.40
CA LYS A 112 -14.54 -15.01 -2.19
C LYS A 112 -13.61 -15.67 -3.21
N SER A 113 -13.40 -15.00 -4.33
CA SER A 113 -12.36 -15.39 -5.28
C SER A 113 -10.98 -14.99 -4.74
N GLU A 114 -9.98 -15.84 -4.91
CA GLU A 114 -8.58 -15.51 -4.61
C GLU A 114 -8.15 -14.11 -5.13
N LEU A 115 -8.57 -13.81 -6.36
CA LEU A 115 -8.21 -12.59 -7.08
C LEU A 115 -8.80 -11.34 -6.42
N SER A 116 -9.94 -11.43 -5.74
CA SER A 116 -10.52 -10.29 -5.05
C SER A 116 -9.68 -9.84 -3.85
N VAL A 117 -9.22 -10.80 -3.05
CA VAL A 117 -8.38 -10.49 -1.88
C VAL A 117 -7.06 -9.87 -2.31
N GLN A 118 -6.39 -10.45 -3.31
CA GLN A 118 -5.15 -9.87 -3.84
C GLN A 118 -5.36 -8.46 -4.41
N SER A 119 -6.45 -8.26 -5.14
CA SER A 119 -6.74 -6.96 -5.75
C SER A 119 -6.98 -5.87 -4.69
N LEU A 120 -7.69 -6.17 -3.60
CA LEU A 120 -7.88 -5.23 -2.51
C LEU A 120 -6.57 -4.87 -1.79
N ILE A 121 -5.71 -5.86 -1.55
CA ILE A 121 -4.39 -5.63 -0.94
C ILE A 121 -3.54 -4.73 -1.84
N ILE A 122 -3.53 -4.99 -3.15
CA ILE A 122 -2.77 -4.18 -4.13
C ILE A 122 -3.36 -2.78 -4.25
N HIS A 123 -4.68 -2.63 -4.23
CA HIS A 123 -5.36 -1.34 -4.27
C HIS A 123 -4.94 -0.48 -3.09
N ASP A 124 -5.13 -0.97 -1.87
CA ASP A 124 -4.81 -0.22 -0.66
C ASP A 124 -3.29 0.01 -0.54
N GLY A 125 -2.48 -0.97 -0.90
CA GLY A 125 -1.03 -0.84 -0.94
C GLY A 125 -0.54 0.21 -1.94
N THR A 126 -1.23 0.33 -3.09
CA THR A 126 -0.94 1.37 -4.08
C THR A 126 -1.31 2.75 -3.57
N LEU A 127 -2.45 2.89 -2.87
CA LEU A 127 -2.80 4.14 -2.18
C LEU A 127 -1.78 4.51 -1.10
N VAL A 128 -1.33 3.54 -0.30
CA VAL A 128 -0.24 3.75 0.69
C VAL A 128 1.01 4.29 -0.01
N ALA A 129 1.44 3.65 -1.09
CA ALA A 129 2.60 4.07 -1.87
C ALA A 129 2.43 5.48 -2.47
N LEU A 130 1.24 5.81 -2.94
CA LEU A 130 0.94 7.13 -3.47
C LEU A 130 1.02 8.19 -2.38
N TYR A 131 0.22 8.06 -1.32
CA TYR A 131 0.12 9.07 -0.26
C TYR A 131 1.43 9.25 0.51
N GLN A 132 2.18 8.18 0.79
CA GLN A 132 3.43 8.29 1.54
C GLN A 132 4.47 9.18 0.82
N THR A 133 4.44 9.20 -0.52
CA THR A 133 5.35 9.99 -1.36
C THR A 133 5.19 11.49 -1.08
N PHE A 134 3.98 11.89 -0.73
CA PHE A 134 3.62 13.29 -0.50
C PHE A 134 3.46 13.66 0.97
N ALA A 135 3.12 12.71 1.84
CA ALA A 135 2.91 12.92 3.27
C ALA A 135 4.11 13.57 3.99
N ARG A 136 5.33 13.32 3.51
CA ARG A 136 6.57 13.82 4.12
C ARG A 136 7.08 15.14 3.53
N ARG A 137 6.41 15.72 2.53
CA ARG A 137 6.90 16.93 1.87
C ARG A 137 6.20 18.17 2.41
N LYS A 138 6.96 19.27 2.52
CA LYS A 138 6.47 20.59 2.95
C LYS A 138 5.34 21.13 2.06
N HIS A 139 5.16 20.56 0.88
CA HIS A 139 4.11 20.94 -0.05
C HIS A 139 2.95 19.95 0.05
N SER A 140 1.80 20.46 0.47
CA SER A 140 0.57 19.66 0.55
C SER A 140 0.23 19.10 -0.83
N PHE A 141 0.29 17.76 -0.96
CA PHE A 141 -0.67 17.07 -1.83
C PHE A 141 -2.08 17.46 -1.38
N SER A 142 -3.01 17.53 -2.31
CA SER A 142 -4.15 18.48 -2.36
C SER A 142 -5.02 18.66 -1.08
N GLN A 143 -4.85 17.87 -0.03
CA GLN A 143 -5.51 18.05 1.26
C GLN A 143 -4.56 17.82 2.45
N ARG A 144 -4.84 18.57 3.54
CA ARG A 144 -4.31 18.33 4.90
C ARG A 144 -4.54 16.89 5.40
N GLN A 145 -5.36 16.11 4.70
CA GLN A 145 -5.72 14.73 4.99
C GLN A 145 -4.79 13.68 4.36
N THR A 146 -3.74 14.06 3.63
CA THR A 146 -2.82 13.08 2.97
C THR A 146 -2.26 12.04 3.96
N VAL A 147 -1.88 12.48 5.17
CA VAL A 147 -1.38 11.59 6.23
C VAL A 147 -2.49 10.66 6.74
N GLU A 148 -3.68 11.21 6.97
CA GLU A 148 -4.85 10.46 7.46
C GLU A 148 -5.32 9.42 6.43
N ASN A 149 -5.36 9.79 5.15
CA ASN A 149 -5.66 8.88 4.03
C ASN A 149 -4.59 7.79 3.90
N CYS A 150 -3.31 8.14 4.09
CA CYS A 150 -2.21 7.17 4.09
C CYS A 150 -2.35 6.14 5.21
N VAL A 151 -2.61 6.59 6.43
CA VAL A 151 -2.84 5.72 7.60
C VAL A 151 -4.09 4.86 7.40
N THR A 152 -5.19 5.43 6.89
CA THR A 152 -6.41 4.70 6.60
C THR A 152 -6.17 3.60 5.57
N ALA A 153 -5.49 3.93 4.46
CA ALA A 153 -5.13 2.94 3.44
C ALA A 153 -4.21 1.84 4.00
N ALA A 154 -3.25 2.18 4.86
CA ALA A 154 -2.36 1.21 5.50
C ALA A 154 -3.15 0.22 6.39
N ARG A 155 -4.10 0.73 7.18
CA ARG A 155 -4.99 -0.12 7.99
C ARG A 155 -5.88 -1.01 7.14
N SER A 156 -6.43 -0.50 6.04
CA SER A 156 -7.21 -1.30 5.10
C SER A 156 -6.38 -2.40 4.46
N CYS A 157 -5.15 -2.10 4.03
CA CYS A 157 -4.22 -3.09 3.45
C CYS A 157 -3.91 -4.23 4.43
N ILE A 158 -3.63 -3.90 5.70
CA ILE A 158 -3.40 -4.88 6.78
C ILE A 158 -4.65 -5.73 7.01
N ASN A 159 -5.81 -5.09 7.14
CA ASN A 159 -7.07 -5.78 7.38
C ASN A 159 -7.45 -6.72 6.23
N ASN A 160 -7.27 -6.30 4.98
CA ASN A 160 -7.53 -7.15 3.81
C ASN A 160 -6.56 -8.33 3.73
N SER A 161 -5.32 -8.16 4.21
CA SER A 161 -4.32 -9.22 4.26
C SER A 161 -4.66 -10.38 5.19
N ARG A 162 -5.58 -10.19 6.17
CA ARG A 162 -6.06 -11.28 7.05
C ARG A 162 -6.68 -12.44 6.28
N HIS A 163 -7.24 -12.13 5.10
CA HIS A 163 -7.95 -13.08 4.25
C HIS A 163 -7.01 -13.81 3.28
N MET A 164 -5.74 -13.44 3.21
CA MET A 164 -4.80 -14.01 2.24
C MET A 164 -4.59 -15.51 2.48
N ARG A 165 -4.51 -15.96 3.73
CA ARG A 165 -4.34 -17.40 4.04
C ARG A 165 -5.57 -18.25 3.74
N ASP A 166 -6.75 -17.69 3.96
CA ASP A 166 -8.00 -18.43 3.83
C ASP A 166 -8.46 -18.57 2.38
N PHE A 167 -8.13 -17.58 1.52
CA PHE A 167 -8.69 -17.46 0.17
C PHE A 167 -7.64 -17.46 -0.94
N VAL A 168 -6.36 -17.30 -0.61
CA VAL A 168 -5.29 -17.34 -1.60
C VAL A 168 -4.43 -18.59 -1.38
N PRO A 169 -4.32 -19.49 -2.37
CA PRO A 169 -3.38 -20.59 -2.33
C PRO A 169 -1.94 -20.06 -2.22
N PRO A 170 -1.06 -20.74 -1.46
CA PRO A 170 0.35 -20.38 -1.33
C PRO A 170 1.09 -20.15 -2.65
N SER A 171 0.70 -20.87 -3.72
CA SER A 171 1.28 -20.72 -5.06
C SER A 171 1.06 -19.36 -5.71
N HIS A 172 0.09 -18.59 -5.23
CA HIS A 172 -0.30 -17.30 -5.78
C HIS A 172 -0.04 -16.14 -4.83
N TYR A 173 0.76 -16.35 -3.77
CA TYR A 173 1.21 -15.26 -2.94
C TYR A 173 2.11 -14.33 -3.75
N LEU A 174 1.57 -13.17 -4.11
CA LEU A 174 2.31 -12.15 -4.80
C LEU A 174 3.28 -11.48 -3.84
N ALA A 175 4.56 -11.43 -4.22
CA ALA A 175 5.61 -10.72 -3.50
C ALA A 175 5.22 -9.25 -3.21
N LEU A 176 4.47 -8.65 -4.14
CA LEU A 176 3.95 -7.29 -4.02
C LEU A 176 3.02 -7.11 -2.81
N CYS A 177 2.17 -8.10 -2.49
CA CYS A 177 1.28 -8.05 -1.33
C CYS A 177 2.07 -8.04 -0.01
N VAL A 178 3.11 -8.87 0.09
CA VAL A 178 3.99 -8.89 1.29
C VAL A 178 4.76 -7.58 1.43
N ASN A 179 5.20 -7.00 0.31
CA ASN A 179 5.84 -5.70 0.30
C ASN A 179 4.89 -4.60 0.79
N TYR A 180 3.64 -4.57 0.30
CA TYR A 180 2.65 -3.60 0.74
C TYR A 180 2.23 -3.77 2.19
N LEU A 181 2.15 -5.00 2.70
CA LEU A 181 1.94 -5.26 4.12
C LEU A 181 3.08 -4.66 4.96
N THR A 182 4.33 -4.88 4.53
CA THR A 182 5.51 -4.33 5.21
C THR A 182 5.52 -2.80 5.20
N ILE A 183 5.25 -2.18 4.04
CA ILE A 183 5.18 -0.72 3.90
C ILE A 183 4.05 -0.15 4.76
N SER A 184 2.89 -0.82 4.81
CA SER A 184 1.75 -0.39 5.64
C SER A 184 2.11 -0.37 7.13
N GLY A 185 2.80 -1.40 7.63
CA GLY A 185 3.30 -1.40 9.02
C GLY A 185 4.29 -0.26 9.30
N LEU A 186 5.19 0.02 8.36
CA LEU A 186 6.10 1.16 8.45
C LEU A 186 5.38 2.51 8.43
N VAL A 187 4.30 2.64 7.66
CA VAL A 187 3.47 3.86 7.66
C VAL A 187 2.82 4.06 9.01
N LEU A 188 2.24 3.03 9.63
CA LEU A 188 1.68 3.14 10.98
C LEU A 188 2.73 3.60 12.00
N LEU A 189 3.92 3.01 11.98
CA LEU A 189 5.03 3.41 12.86
C LEU A 189 5.48 4.86 12.68
N ARG A 190 5.34 5.41 11.46
CA ARG A 190 5.92 6.71 11.11
C ARG A 190 4.93 7.86 11.11
N MET A 191 3.65 7.56 10.91
CA MET A 191 2.61 8.56 10.65
C MET A 191 1.52 8.57 11.72
N THR A 192 1.52 7.59 12.63
CA THR A 192 0.60 7.56 13.79
C THR A 192 1.26 8.23 14.99
N ASN A 193 0.45 8.67 15.95
CA ASN A 193 0.93 9.30 17.16
C ASN A 193 1.81 8.30 17.95
N PRO A 194 3.05 8.67 18.35
CA PRO A 194 3.95 7.80 19.08
C PRO A 194 3.36 7.31 20.41
N GLU A 195 2.47 8.08 21.06
CA GLU A 195 1.84 7.65 22.32
C GLU A 195 0.86 6.48 22.14
N SER A 196 0.23 6.37 20.97
CA SER A 196 -0.73 5.29 20.68
C SER A 196 -0.11 4.07 20.02
N ILE A 197 1.13 4.16 19.53
CA ILE A 197 1.71 3.12 18.66
C ILE A 197 1.91 1.79 19.40
N ARG A 198 2.15 1.86 20.72
CA ARG A 198 2.36 0.69 21.58
C ARG A 198 1.13 -0.21 21.66
N GLU A 199 -0.06 0.39 21.60
CA GLU A 199 -1.34 -0.30 21.72
C GLU A 199 -2.05 -0.42 20.37
N ASP A 200 -1.38 -0.03 19.27
CA ASP A 200 -1.97 -0.09 17.93
C ASP A 200 -2.16 -1.56 17.51
N THR A 201 -3.43 -1.97 17.48
CA THR A 201 -3.85 -3.34 17.18
C THR A 201 -3.54 -3.73 15.74
N ASP A 202 -3.61 -2.78 14.79
CA ASP A 202 -3.35 -3.05 13.38
C ASP A 202 -1.85 -3.28 13.15
N LEU A 203 -0.98 -2.57 13.88
CA LEU A 203 0.46 -2.81 13.84
C LEU A 203 0.82 -4.22 14.33
N HIS A 204 0.23 -4.66 15.44
CA HIS A 204 0.46 -6.01 15.97
C HIS A 204 -0.10 -7.09 15.04
N LEU A 205 -1.27 -6.83 14.43
CA LEU A 205 -1.83 -7.69 13.40
C LEU A 205 -0.88 -7.80 12.19
N CYS A 206 -0.28 -6.69 11.75
CA CYS A 206 0.70 -6.69 10.66
C CYS A 206 1.91 -7.58 10.97
N ILE A 207 2.50 -7.47 12.17
CA ILE A 207 3.62 -8.31 12.62
C ILE A 207 3.21 -9.79 12.64
N GLN A 208 2.01 -10.09 13.16
CA GLN A 208 1.48 -11.45 13.18
C GLN A 208 1.32 -12.01 11.76
N LEU A 209 0.68 -11.26 10.86
CA LEU A 209 0.45 -11.67 9.47
C LEU A 209 1.77 -11.90 8.71
N LEU A 210 2.78 -11.06 8.92
CA LEU A 210 4.11 -11.28 8.35
C LEU A 210 4.77 -12.53 8.92
N GLY A 211 4.66 -12.75 10.25
CA GLY A 211 5.14 -13.96 10.92
C GLY A 211 4.50 -15.24 10.39
N ASP A 212 3.21 -15.12 10.11
CA ASP A 212 2.41 -16.15 9.50
C ASP A 212 2.86 -16.47 8.06
N LEU A 213 3.21 -15.47 7.27
CA LEU A 213 3.63 -15.67 5.89
C LEU A 213 5.06 -16.25 5.77
N GLU A 214 5.88 -16.26 6.83
CA GLU A 214 7.29 -16.71 6.79
C GLU A 214 7.47 -18.14 6.27
N VAL A 215 6.54 -19.05 6.59
CA VAL A 215 6.62 -20.46 6.19
C VAL A 215 6.53 -20.63 4.67
N THR A 216 5.78 -19.73 4.01
CA THR A 216 5.53 -19.78 2.57
C THR A 216 6.45 -18.82 1.81
N TRP A 217 6.78 -17.67 2.41
CA TRP A 217 7.53 -16.60 1.77
C TRP A 217 8.62 -16.07 2.70
N SER A 218 9.87 -16.43 2.41
CA SER A 218 11.04 -16.02 3.22
C SER A 218 11.26 -14.50 3.28
N GLY A 219 10.70 -13.74 2.33
CA GLY A 219 10.74 -12.27 2.36
C GLY A 219 9.89 -11.67 3.50
N ALA A 220 8.89 -12.38 4.01
CA ALA A 220 8.03 -11.91 5.09
C ALA A 220 8.81 -11.81 6.41
N THR A 221 9.75 -12.73 6.65
CA THR A 221 10.66 -12.69 7.79
C THR A 221 11.45 -11.37 7.82
N ARG A 222 11.94 -10.91 6.67
CA ARG A 222 12.69 -9.65 6.59
C ARG A 222 11.80 -8.44 6.89
N GLY A 223 10.59 -8.41 6.33
CA GLY A 223 9.64 -7.33 6.59
C GLY A 223 9.27 -7.22 8.08
N LYS A 224 9.02 -8.37 8.72
CA LYS A 224 8.73 -8.45 10.15
C LYS A 224 9.88 -7.93 11.00
N ILE A 225 11.11 -8.41 10.77
CA ILE A 225 12.30 -7.97 11.51
C ILE A 225 12.48 -6.46 11.40
N ILE A 226 12.28 -5.88 10.21
CA ILE A 226 12.38 -4.43 10.01
C ILE A 226 11.35 -3.69 10.87
N ILE A 227 10.09 -4.13 10.87
CA ILE A 227 9.03 -3.49 11.65
C ILE A 227 9.29 -3.62 13.15
N GLU A 228 9.67 -4.80 13.64
CA GLU A 228 9.98 -5.05 15.05
C GLU A 228 11.17 -4.21 15.53
N GLU A 229 12.22 -4.08 14.70
CA GLU A 229 13.40 -3.29 15.04
C GLU A 229 13.09 -1.78 15.08
N VAL A 230 12.30 -1.30 14.13
CA VAL A 230 11.85 0.10 14.12
C VAL A 230 10.95 0.38 15.32
N LEU A 231 10.02 -0.53 15.64
CA LEU A 231 9.17 -0.43 16.83
C LEU A 231 10.00 -0.37 18.12
N ARG A 232 11.00 -1.25 18.26
CA ARG A 232 11.93 -1.23 19.41
C ARG A 232 12.68 0.10 19.51
N THR A 233 13.21 0.59 18.39
CA THR A 233 13.91 1.88 18.35
C THR A 233 12.99 3.04 18.77
N PHE A 234 11.71 3.00 18.38
CA PHE A 234 10.73 4.00 18.83
C PHE A 234 10.49 3.92 20.35
N GLN A 235 10.40 2.72 20.90
CA GLN A 235 10.22 2.49 22.34
C GLN A 235 11.43 2.99 23.14
N ASP A 236 12.65 2.63 22.72
CA ASP A 236 13.88 3.05 23.39
C ASP A 236 14.02 4.59 23.39
N ASN A 237 13.64 5.23 22.27
CA ASN A 237 13.66 6.69 22.16
C ASN A 237 12.59 7.38 23.03
N GLN A 238 11.39 6.80 23.14
CA GLN A 238 10.35 7.31 24.04
C GLN A 238 10.76 7.17 25.50
N GLU A 239 11.30 6.01 25.91
CA GLU A 239 11.79 5.80 27.28
C GLU A 239 12.94 6.76 27.61
N GLY A 240 13.86 6.98 26.67
CA GLY A 240 14.93 7.97 26.80
C GLY A 240 14.42 9.41 26.90
N GLN A 241 13.41 9.78 26.12
CA GLN A 241 12.77 11.11 26.20
C GLN A 241 11.96 11.28 27.49
N GLN A 242 11.22 10.26 27.90
CA GLN A 242 10.44 10.25 29.15
C GLN A 242 11.37 10.38 30.36
N MET A 243 12.46 9.62 30.42
CA MET A 243 13.47 9.73 31.47
C MET A 243 14.15 11.11 31.47
N ASN A 244 14.41 11.71 30.31
CA ASN A 244 14.97 13.07 30.23
C ASN A 244 13.97 14.13 30.70
N MET A 245 12.68 14.00 30.35
CA MET A 245 11.61 14.87 30.84
C MET A 245 11.39 14.71 32.35
N ASP A 246 11.38 13.48 32.87
CA ASP A 246 11.28 13.17 34.29
C ASP A 246 12.50 13.71 35.06
N PHE A 247 13.69 13.63 34.47
CA PHE A 247 14.90 14.23 35.02
C PHE A 247 14.82 15.77 35.01
N GLN A 248 14.38 16.38 33.91
CA GLN A 248 14.19 17.84 33.83
C GLN A 248 13.13 18.34 34.81
N THR A 249 12.04 17.60 35.01
CA THR A 249 11.01 17.94 36.01
C THR A 249 11.50 17.77 37.45
N LEU A 250 12.32 16.74 37.72
CA LEU A 250 13.01 16.55 39.00
C LEU A 250 14.02 17.68 39.33
N PHE A 251 14.60 18.32 38.31
CA PHE A 251 15.61 19.36 38.45
C PHE A 251 15.11 20.77 38.08
N GLN A 252 13.79 21.04 38.14
CA GLN A 252 13.23 22.39 37.94
C GLN A 252 13.70 23.39 39.02
N ASN A 253 14.90 23.94 38.85
CA ASN A 253 15.29 25.29 39.25
C ASN A 253 15.33 26.16 37.98
N PRO A 254 14.92 27.44 38.05
CA PRO A 254 14.43 28.19 36.89
C PRO A 254 15.50 28.87 36.02
N ASP A 255 16.74 28.42 36.01
CA ASP A 255 17.80 29.06 35.23
C ASP A 255 18.72 28.01 34.59
N LEU A 256 18.39 27.51 33.40
CA LEU A 256 19.35 27.10 32.37
C LEU A 256 18.63 26.73 31.06
N ASP A 257 18.73 27.66 30.11
CA ASP A 257 18.32 27.54 28.72
C ASP A 257 19.28 26.59 27.97
N LEU A 258 18.79 25.44 27.52
CA LEU A 258 19.49 24.52 26.63
C LEU A 258 18.66 24.35 25.34
N GLY A 259 18.58 25.45 24.59
CA GLY A 259 18.15 25.43 23.21
C GLY A 259 19.07 24.58 22.32
N ASN A 260 18.43 23.94 21.36
CA ASN A 260 18.97 23.33 20.14
C ASN A 260 19.84 22.09 20.27
N LEU A 261 19.20 20.93 20.22
CA LEU A 261 19.71 19.77 19.48
C LEU A 261 18.58 19.17 18.63
N ASP A 262 18.43 19.71 17.42
CA ASP A 262 17.71 19.06 16.35
C ASP A 262 18.55 17.88 15.84
N LEU A 263 18.08 16.66 16.09
CA LEU A 263 18.73 15.41 15.68
C LEU A 263 17.80 14.52 14.82
N SER A 264 16.82 15.11 14.12
CA SER A 264 15.75 14.30 13.50
C SER A 264 15.70 14.21 11.97
N GLU A 265 16.58 14.87 11.20
CA GLU A 265 16.39 14.90 9.72
C GLU A 265 17.34 13.99 8.89
N GLY A 266 18.36 13.36 9.45
CA GLY A 266 19.48 12.84 8.63
C GLY A 266 19.45 11.38 8.15
N PHE A 267 18.76 10.46 8.82
CA PHE A 267 19.07 9.02 8.65
C PHE A 267 18.20 8.29 7.60
N PHE A 268 16.97 8.71 7.38
CA PHE A 268 16.00 7.92 6.59
C PHE A 268 15.69 8.44 5.18
N GLU A 269 16.19 9.61 4.78
CA GLU A 269 16.09 10.05 3.36
C GLU A 269 16.83 9.12 2.40
N ASN A 270 17.77 8.30 2.91
CA ASN A 270 18.62 7.45 2.09
C ASN A 270 18.15 5.99 1.94
N PHE A 271 17.10 5.55 2.65
CA PHE A 271 16.72 4.13 2.69
C PHE A 271 16.14 3.62 1.35
N TRP A 272 15.53 4.49 0.55
CA TRP A 272 15.01 4.15 -0.79
C TRP A 272 15.88 4.67 -1.94
N GLY A 273 16.94 5.44 -1.64
CA GLY A 273 17.82 6.07 -2.64
C GLY A 273 19.06 5.28 -3.02
N THR A 274 19.29 4.10 -2.43
CA THR A 274 20.51 3.30 -2.68
C THR A 274 20.20 1.83 -2.95
N PHE A 275 19.59 1.58 -4.12
CA PHE A 275 19.84 0.35 -4.86
C PHE A 275 20.32 0.74 -6.26
N VAL A 276 21.64 0.90 -6.38
CA VAL A 276 22.38 0.84 -7.65
C VAL A 276 22.95 -0.57 -7.77
#